data_AF-A0AAJ2UZB5-F1
#
_entry.id   AF-A0AAJ2UZB5-F1
#
_cell.length_a   1.000
_cell.length_b   1.000
_cell.length_c   1.000
_cell.angle_alpha   90.00
_cell.angle_beta   90.00
_cell.angle_gamma   90.00
#
_symmetry.space_group_name_H-M   'P 1'
#
loop_
_entity.id
_entity.type
_entity.pdbx_description
1 polymer ?
#
loop_
_entity_poly.entity_id
_entity_poly.type
_entity_poly.pdbx_seq_one_letter_code
_entity_poly.pdbx_strand_id
1 'polypeptide(L)' 'MTDLKLFRRAADGRDVEVRGSTVALEVELQRRVEAGMALMLGIRFLASEHPTGPWHRGRIDTLGLDENNVPVLVEFTDRR' A
#
# COMPACT_ATOMS: atom_id res chain seq x y z
N MET A 1 22.45 0.06 14.52
CA MET A 1 21.08 0.15 15.09
C MET A 1 20.63 -1.28 15.34
N THR A 2 20.43 -1.65 16.60
CA THR A 2 20.27 -3.04 17.04
C THR A 2 18.92 -3.59 16.60
N ASP A 3 18.93 -4.68 15.83
CA ASP A 3 17.73 -5.33 15.29
C ASP A 3 16.91 -5.96 16.43
N LEU A 4 15.75 -5.37 16.75
CA LEU A 4 14.84 -5.88 17.78
C LEU A 4 14.04 -7.04 17.20
N LYS A 5 14.36 -8.26 17.64
CA LYS A 5 13.68 -9.48 17.17
C LYS A 5 12.51 -9.84 18.08
N LEU A 6 11.32 -9.96 17.50
CA LEU A 6 10.11 -10.42 18.19
C LEU A 6 9.94 -11.92 17.97
N PHE A 7 9.52 -12.66 18.99
CA PHE A 7 9.21 -14.09 18.89
C PHE A 7 7.85 -14.37 19.55
N ARG A 8 7.12 -15.35 19.03
CA ARG A 8 5.85 -15.88 19.55
C ARG A 8 6.05 -17.34 19.96
N ARG A 9 5.59 -17.71 21.16
CA ARG A 9 5.56 -19.11 21.61
C ARG A 9 4.47 -19.89 20.87
N ALA A 10 4.85 -20.94 20.15
CA ALA A 10 3.92 -21.87 19.52
C ALA A 10 3.36 -22.88 20.53
N ALA A 11 2.23 -23.50 20.20
CA ALA A 11 1.53 -24.45 21.09
C ALA A 11 2.36 -25.69 21.46
N ASP A 12 3.36 -26.03 20.64
CA ASP A 12 4.29 -27.14 20.85
C ASP A 12 5.53 -26.74 21.68
N GLY A 13 5.55 -25.53 22.24
CA GLY A 13 6.65 -25.07 23.09
C GLY A 13 7.91 -24.70 22.31
N ARG A 14 7.78 -24.21 21.08
CA ARG A 14 8.89 -23.56 20.35
C ARG A 14 8.68 -22.05 20.29
N ASP A 15 9.77 -21.28 20.32
CA ASP A 15 9.72 -19.85 20.05
C ASP A 15 9.88 -19.63 18.54
N VAL A 16 8.93 -18.92 17.92
CA VAL A 16 8.89 -18.65 16.48
C VAL A 16 9.09 -17.16 16.25
N GLU A 17 10.11 -16.77 15.48
CA GLU A 17 10.36 -15.37 15.16
C GLU A 17 9.16 -14.74 14.43
N VAL A 18 8.62 -13.66 15.00
CA VAL A 18 7.63 -12.80 14.37
C VAL A 18 8.38 -11.73 13.61
N ARG A 19 8.51 -11.94 12.31
CA ARG A 19 9.06 -10.94 11.40
C ARG A 19 8.11 -9.75 11.36
N GLY A 20 8.61 -8.53 11.60
CA GLY A 20 7.84 -7.32 11.38
C GLY A 20 7.40 -7.20 9.92
N SER A 21 6.20 -6.70 9.66
CA SER A 21 5.70 -6.46 8.29
C SER A 21 5.42 -4.98 8.06
N THR A 22 6.30 -4.29 7.33
CA THR A 22 6.07 -2.93 6.85
C THR A 22 4.94 -2.88 5.80
N VAL A 23 4.75 -4.00 5.10
CA VAL A 23 3.73 -4.22 4.07
C VAL A 23 2.30 -4.03 4.59
N ALA A 24 2.02 -4.37 5.85
CA ALA A 24 0.68 -4.19 6.42
C ALA A 24 0.31 -2.71 6.52
N LEU A 25 1.29 -1.82 6.77
CA LEU A 25 1.03 -0.40 6.92
C LEU A 25 0.80 0.27 5.56
N GLU A 26 1.62 -0.04 4.55
CA GLU A 26 1.45 0.52 3.20
C GLU A 26 0.11 0.10 2.58
N VAL A 27 -0.23 -1.19 2.66
CA VAL A 27 -1.51 -1.70 2.13
C VAL A 27 -2.71 -1.09 2.86
N GLU A 28 -2.62 -0.92 4.19
CA GLU A 28 -3.68 -0.31 4.97
C GLU A 28 -3.80 1.20 4.68
N LEU A 29 -2.68 1.90 4.50
CA LEU A 29 -2.65 3.31 4.11
C LEU A 29 -3.31 3.49 2.74
N GLN A 30 -2.90 2.68 1.75
CA GLN A 30 -3.46 2.69 0.42
C GLN A 30 -4.98 2.49 0.46
N ARG A 31 -5.45 1.45 1.14
CA ARG A 31 -6.90 1.17 1.28
C ARG A 31 -7.68 2.33 1.89
N ARG A 32 -7.13 2.98 2.92
CA ARG A 32 -7.79 4.11 3.58
C ARG A 32 -7.87 5.33 2.67
N VAL A 33 -6.78 5.62 1.97
CA VAL A 33 -6.74 6.75 1.01
C VAL A 33 -7.69 6.48 -0.15
N GLU A 34 -7.68 5.29 -0.74
CA GLU A 34 -8.58 4.90 -1.83
C GLU A 34 -10.06 5.00 -1.42
N ALA A 35 -10.41 4.54 -0.22
CA ALA A 35 -11.78 4.61 0.30
C ALA A 35 -12.25 6.06 0.56
N GLY A 36 -11.36 6.96 0.96
CA GLY A 36 -11.66 8.37 1.22
C GLY A 36 -11.43 9.31 0.03
N MET A 37 -10.89 8.80 -1.07
CA MET A 37 -10.27 9.59 -2.14
C MET A 37 -11.18 10.67 -2.73
N ALA A 38 -12.45 10.32 -2.98
CA ALA A 38 -13.42 11.24 -3.55
C ALA A 38 -13.70 12.44 -2.64
N LEU A 39 -13.84 12.19 -1.34
CA LEU A 39 -14.14 13.24 -0.35
C LEU A 39 -12.89 14.04 0.05
N MET A 40 -11.73 13.38 0.14
CA MET A 40 -10.49 13.99 0.62
C MET A 40 -9.77 14.79 -0.47
N LEU A 41 -9.80 14.29 -1.72
CA LEU A 41 -8.98 14.79 -2.82
C LEU A 41 -9.79 15.24 -4.04
N GLY A 42 -11.13 15.04 -4.04
CA GLY A 42 -11.95 15.31 -5.23
C GLY A 42 -11.68 14.35 -6.38
N ILE A 43 -11.05 13.19 -6.12
CA ILE A 43 -10.65 12.23 -7.15
C ILE A 43 -11.56 10.99 -7.09
N ARG A 44 -12.11 10.62 -8.24
CA ARG A 44 -12.84 9.37 -8.43
C ARG A 44 -11.84 8.22 -8.63
N PHE A 45 -11.84 7.29 -7.70
CA PHE A 45 -11.05 6.05 -7.77
C PHE A 45 -11.42 5.22 -9.01
N LEU A 46 -10.41 4.65 -9.68
CA LEU A 46 -10.58 3.75 -10.81
C LEU A 46 -10.02 2.35 -10.54
N ALA A 47 -8.78 2.26 -10.07
CA ALA A 47 -8.11 0.98 -9.86
C ALA A 47 -6.95 1.13 -8.86
N SER A 48 -6.76 0.09 -8.05
CA SER A 48 -5.51 -0.15 -7.33
C SER A 48 -4.58 -0.96 -8.20
N GLU A 49 -3.27 -0.85 -7.97
CA GLU A 49 -2.26 -1.73 -8.53
C GLU A 49 -2.34 -1.83 -10.07
N HIS A 50 -2.57 -0.70 -10.74
CA HIS A 50 -2.84 -0.65 -12.18
C HIS A 50 -1.58 -0.97 -12.99
N PRO A 51 -1.59 -2.00 -13.86
CA PRO A 51 -0.41 -2.37 -14.64
C PRO A 51 -0.17 -1.39 -15.79
N THR A 52 1.08 -0.93 -15.97
CA THR A 52 1.43 0.00 -17.06
C THR A 52 1.70 -0.70 -18.40
N GLY A 53 1.25 -1.95 -18.54
CA GLY A 53 1.39 -2.74 -19.75
C GLY A 53 2.82 -3.23 -20.07
N PRO A 54 2.98 -3.96 -21.18
CA PRO A 54 4.19 -4.71 -21.51
C PRO A 54 5.40 -3.85 -21.88
N TRP A 55 5.17 -2.59 -22.26
CA TRP A 55 6.21 -1.64 -22.67
C TRP A 55 6.91 -1.01 -21.46
N HIS A 56 6.15 -0.64 -20.43
CA HIS A 56 6.67 0.02 -19.24
C HIS A 56 6.92 -0.93 -18.07
N ARG A 57 6.25 -2.10 -18.05
CA ARG A 57 6.42 -3.20 -17.07
C ARG A 57 6.38 -2.79 -15.59
N GLY A 58 5.78 -1.65 -15.30
CA GLY A 58 5.56 -1.14 -13.96
C GLY A 58 4.12 -1.30 -13.51
N ARG A 59 3.85 -0.69 -12.37
CA ARG A 59 2.55 -0.62 -11.73
C ARG A 59 2.38 0.76 -11.14
N ILE A 60 1.14 1.24 -11.16
CA ILE A 60 0.72 2.44 -10.47
C ILE A 60 -0.07 1.98 -9.25
N ASP A 61 0.28 2.46 -8.05
CA ASP A 61 -0.37 1.97 -6.84
C ASP A 61 -1.86 2.33 -6.81
N THR A 62 -2.24 3.57 -7.15
CA THR A 62 -3.65 3.96 -7.31
C THR A 62 -3.85 4.88 -8.51
N LEU A 63 -4.85 4.56 -9.34
CA LEU A 63 -5.29 5.34 -10.49
C LEU A 63 -6.67 5.96 -10.21
N GLY A 64 -6.84 7.25 -10.54
CA GLY A 64 -8.10 7.96 -10.42
C GLY A 64 -8.30 9.04 -11.50
N LEU A 65 -9.45 9.73 -11.43
CA LEU A 65 -9.78 10.89 -12.25
C LEU A 65 -10.21 12.07 -11.39
N ASP A 66 -9.67 13.25 -11.64
CA ASP A 66 -10.14 14.48 -11.01
C ASP A 66 -11.50 14.96 -11.58
N GLU A 67 -11.98 16.09 -11.09
CA GLU A 67 -13.22 16.75 -11.52
C GLU A 67 -13.26 17.13 -13.02
N ASN A 68 -12.10 17.25 -13.66
CA ASN A 68 -11.95 17.58 -15.07
C ASN A 68 -11.71 16.34 -15.94
N ASN A 69 -11.79 15.13 -15.37
CA ASN A 69 -11.42 13.86 -15.99
C ASN A 69 -9.94 13.78 -16.41
N VAL A 70 -9.06 14.50 -15.72
CA VAL A 70 -7.62 14.34 -15.87
C VAL A 70 -7.16 13.13 -15.04
N PRO A 71 -6.36 12.21 -15.61
CA PRO A 71 -5.81 11.08 -14.87
C PRO A 71 -4.92 11.53 -13.71
N VAL A 72 -5.17 10.95 -12.52
CA VAL A 72 -4.33 11.15 -11.34
C VAL A 72 -3.70 9.82 -10.93
N LEU A 73 -2.41 9.87 -10.66
CA LEU A 73 -1.57 8.77 -10.21
C LEU A 73 -1.17 9.04 -8.76
N VAL A 74 -1.40 8.09 -7.86
CA VAL A 74 -0.97 8.17 -6.45
C VAL A 74 -0.05 7.01 -6.15
N GLU A 75 1.13 7.31 -5.62
CA GLU A 75 2.16 6.35 -5.23
C GLU A 75 2.38 6.42 -3.72
N PHE A 76 2.45 5.27 -3.07
CA PHE A 76 2.67 5.17 -1.63
C PHE A 76 4.13 4.88 -1.36
N THR A 77 4.75 5.65 -0.46
CA THR A 77 6.17 5.48 -0.13
C THR A 77 6.34 5.35 1.38
N ASP A 78 7.00 4.28 1.83
CA ASP A 78 7.61 4.24 3.15
C ASP A 78 8.88 5.10 3.15
N ARG A 79 8.83 6.26 3.79
CA ARG A 79 10.04 7.05 4.06
C ARG A 79 10.81 6.38 5.19
N ARG A 80 11.83 5.59 4.82
CA ARG A 80 12.90 5.18 5.73
C ARG A 80 13.95 6.27 5.90
#